data_AF-A0A7C0YC08-F1
#
_entry.id   AF-A0A7C0YC08-F1
#
_cell.length_a   1.000
_cell.length_b   1.000
_cell.length_c   1.000
_cell.angle_alpha   90.00
_cell.angle_beta   90.00
_cell.angle_gamma   90.00
#
_symmetry.space_group_name_H-M   'P 1'
#
loop_
_entity.id
_entity.type
_entity.pdbx_description
1 polymer ?
#
loop_
_entity_poly.entity_id
_entity_poly.type
_entity_poly.pdbx_seq_one_letter_code
_entity_poly.pdbx_strand_id
1 'polypeptide(L)'
;MKDKEKHMGLKIKVIPYEKMKEQRFNGLVKDLQQNTIVMIDAKLTAKEEAQIIAETMRKVSDKFSGIELGSLDISSEENLGNLGKIKNAIIERITGKKRGITIIGPARIIHKIKKNPKELLVHI
;
A
#
# COMPACT_ATOMS: atom_id res chain seq x y z
N MET A 1 2.47 -38.08 -11.92
CA MET A 1 2.75 -37.06 -10.89
C MET A 1 2.38 -35.72 -11.49
N LYS A 2 1.20 -35.18 -11.19
CA LYS A 2 0.78 -33.86 -11.67
C LYS A 2 1.27 -32.85 -10.65
N ASP A 3 2.19 -31.98 -11.06
CA ASP A 3 2.60 -30.83 -10.29
C ASP A 3 1.34 -30.04 -9.91
N LYS A 4 1.03 -30.04 -8.61
CA LYS A 4 0.08 -29.10 -8.04
C LYS A 4 0.79 -27.75 -8.06
N GLU A 5 0.74 -27.07 -9.20
CA GLU A 5 0.96 -25.62 -9.24
C GLU A 5 -0.06 -24.99 -8.30
N LYS A 6 0.41 -24.72 -7.09
CA LYS A 6 -0.32 -23.98 -6.08
C LYS A 6 -0.52 -22.60 -6.67
N HIS A 7 -1.68 -22.34 -7.28
CA HIS A 7 -2.07 -20.99 -7.68
C HIS A 7 -2.02 -20.10 -6.42
N MET A 8 -0.90 -19.42 -6.20
CA MET A 8 -0.81 -18.38 -5.19
C MET A 8 -1.55 -17.18 -5.76
N GLY A 9 -2.88 -17.22 -5.61
CA GLY A 9 -3.77 -16.17 -6.06
C GLY A 9 -3.34 -14.82 -5.51
N LEU A 10 -3.50 -13.79 -6.34
CA LEU A 10 -3.35 -12.40 -5.93
C LEU A 10 -4.23 -12.14 -4.70
N LYS A 11 -3.65 -11.56 -3.66
CA LYS A 11 -4.38 -11.15 -2.45
C LYS A 11 -4.41 -9.64 -2.36
N ILE A 12 -5.49 -9.10 -1.83
CA ILE A 12 -5.57 -7.70 -1.40
C ILE A 12 -5.78 -7.71 0.11
N LYS A 13 -4.90 -7.02 0.85
CA LYS A 13 -4.95 -6.92 2.31
C LYS A 13 -5.13 -5.47 2.71
N VAL A 14 -6.19 -5.19 3.46
CA VAL A 14 -6.43 -3.86 4.04
C VAL A 14 -5.90 -3.85 5.47
N ILE A 15 -5.10 -2.84 5.81
CA ILE A 15 -4.43 -2.69 7.11
C ILE A 15 -4.72 -1.29 7.67
N PRO A 16 -5.31 -1.18 8.87
CA PRO A 16 -5.36 0.08 9.60
C PRO A 16 -3.96 0.61 9.89
N TYR A 17 -3.75 1.90 9.70
CA TYR A 17 -2.46 2.58 9.89
C TYR A 17 -1.84 2.32 11.27
N GLU A 18 -2.67 2.27 12.31
CA GLU A 18 -2.25 2.02 13.69
C GLU A 18 -1.64 0.62 13.82
N LYS A 19 -2.25 -0.38 13.19
CA LYS A 19 -1.71 -1.75 13.15
C LYS A 19 -0.40 -1.84 12.38
N MET A 20 -0.25 -1.05 11.31
CA MET A 20 1.00 -0.99 10.54
C MET A 20 2.13 -0.41 11.41
N LYS A 21 1.87 0.68 12.13
CA LYS A 21 2.82 1.31 13.05
C LYS A 21 3.31 0.36 14.14
N GLU A 22 2.42 -0.42 14.74
CA GLU A 22 2.76 -1.40 15.78
C GLU A 22 3.68 -2.51 15.26
N GLN A 23 3.44 -3.02 14.05
CA GLN A 23 4.16 -4.16 13.49
C GLN A 23 5.50 -3.81 12.82
N ARG A 24 5.90 -2.52 12.82
CA ARG A 24 7.17 -2.02 12.27
C ARG A 24 7.57 -2.65 10.93
N PHE A 25 6.63 -2.71 9.99
CA PHE A 25 6.82 -3.11 8.58
C PHE A 25 7.20 -4.58 8.28
N ASN A 26 7.70 -5.37 9.24
CA ASN A 26 8.15 -6.75 8.97
C ASN A 26 7.04 -7.66 8.44
N GLY A 27 5.81 -7.55 8.99
CA GLY A 27 4.65 -8.29 8.49
C GLY A 27 4.28 -7.88 7.06
N LEU A 28 4.40 -6.60 6.75
CA LEU A 28 4.06 -6.01 5.46
C LEU A 28 5.01 -6.48 4.35
N VAL A 29 6.31 -6.52 4.59
CA VAL A 29 7.29 -7.01 3.59
C VAL A 29 7.04 -8.48 3.25
N LYS A 30 6.72 -9.30 4.25
CA LYS A 30 6.39 -10.72 4.04
C LYS A 30 5.14 -10.90 3.17
N ASP A 31 4.09 -10.11 3.41
CA ASP A 31 2.88 -10.15 2.59
C ASP A 31 3.17 -9.78 1.12
N LEU A 32 3.97 -8.73 0.91
CA LEU A 32 4.37 -8.27 -0.43
C LEU A 32 5.18 -9.33 -1.19
N GLN A 33 6.06 -10.08 -0.53
CA GLN A 33 6.76 -11.21 -1.15
C GLN A 33 5.82 -12.35 -1.57
N GLN A 34 4.59 -12.39 -1.06
CA GLN A 34 3.60 -13.45 -1.29
C GLN A 34 2.46 -13.01 -2.23
N ASN A 35 2.76 -12.18 -3.24
CA ASN A 35 1.79 -11.67 -4.21
C ASN A 35 0.58 -10.96 -3.57
N THR A 36 0.80 -10.24 -2.47
CA THR A 36 -0.25 -9.46 -1.80
C THR A 36 -0.10 -7.97 -2.15
N ILE A 37 -1.17 -7.34 -2.62
CA ILE A 37 -1.31 -5.89 -2.63
C ILE A 37 -1.80 -5.46 -1.26
N VAL A 38 -1.09 -4.55 -0.60
CA VAL A 38 -1.42 -4.01 0.71
C VAL A 38 -2.01 -2.62 0.55
N MET A 39 -3.16 -2.39 1.15
CA MET A 39 -3.82 -1.09 1.25
C MET A 39 -3.78 -0.63 2.71
N ILE A 40 -3.32 0.59 2.94
CA ILE A 40 -3.25 1.23 4.26
C ILE A 40 -4.25 2.38 4.25
N ASP A 41 -5.08 2.45 5.29
CA ASP A 41 -6.16 3.44 5.42
C ASP A 41 -5.67 4.86 5.83
N ALA A 42 -4.43 5.21 5.46
CA ALA A 42 -3.81 6.51 5.68
C ALA A 42 -2.85 6.82 4.53
N LYS A 43 -2.63 8.12 4.28
CA LYS A 43 -1.49 8.55 3.48
C LYS A 43 -0.22 8.46 4.32
N LEU A 44 0.72 7.63 3.89
CA LEU A 44 2.03 7.54 4.55
C LEU A 44 2.84 8.82 4.37
N THR A 45 3.67 9.12 5.36
CA THR A 45 4.69 10.16 5.24
C THR A 45 5.82 9.68 4.34
N ALA A 46 6.52 10.62 3.68
CA ALA A 46 7.67 10.29 2.84
C ALA A 46 8.75 9.46 3.59
N LYS A 47 8.89 9.67 4.90
CA LYS A 47 9.80 8.89 5.75
C LYS A 47 9.35 7.44 5.90
N GLU A 48 8.06 7.20 6.13
CA GLU A 48 7.50 5.85 6.23
C GLU A 48 7.60 5.12 4.89
N GLU A 49 7.27 5.79 3.79
CA GLU A 49 7.40 5.25 2.43
C GLU A 49 8.86 4.86 2.13
N ALA A 50 9.81 5.77 2.40
CA ALA A 50 11.23 5.50 2.22
C ALA A 50 11.72 4.32 3.07
N GLN A 51 11.21 4.18 4.31
CA GLN A 51 11.55 3.05 5.17
C GLN A 51 11.03 1.73 4.60
N ILE A 52 9.79 1.69 4.13
CA ILE A 52 9.22 0.49 3.49
C ILE A 52 10.02 0.11 2.23
N ILE A 53 10.37 1.08 1.40
CA ILE A 53 11.20 0.87 0.21
C ILE A 53 12.55 0.30 0.63
N ALA A 54 13.21 0.89 1.62
CA ALA A 54 14.53 0.45 2.08
C ALA A 54 14.51 -0.99 2.65
N GLU A 55 13.51 -1.33 3.48
CA GLU A 55 13.31 -2.69 4.00
C GLU A 55 13.06 -3.69 2.87
N THR A 56 12.25 -3.29 1.88
CA THR A 56 11.92 -4.13 0.73
C THR A 56 13.13 -4.39 -0.15
N MET A 57 13.94 -3.37 -0.43
CA MET A 57 15.14 -3.49 -1.27
C MET A 57 16.15 -4.49 -0.69
N ARG A 58 16.25 -4.58 0.65
CA ARG A 58 17.07 -5.61 1.32
C ARG A 58 16.57 -7.05 1.11
N LYS A 59 15.35 -7.23 0.61
CA LYS A 59 14.72 -8.54 0.37
C LYS A 59 14.57 -8.85 -1.12
N VAL A 60 15.05 -7.98 -2.01
CA VAL A 60 15.02 -8.21 -3.46
C VAL A 60 15.82 -9.45 -3.82
N SER A 61 15.27 -10.23 -4.74
CA SER A 61 15.85 -11.47 -5.26
C SER A 61 15.24 -11.78 -6.63
N ASP A 62 15.71 -12.83 -7.29
CA ASP A 62 15.16 -13.27 -8.59
C ASP A 62 13.65 -13.56 -8.56
N LYS A 63 13.12 -13.89 -7.37
CA LYS A 63 11.69 -14.18 -7.15
C LYS A 63 10.88 -12.95 -6.73
N PHE A 64 11.54 -11.88 -6.29
CA PHE A 64 10.89 -10.68 -5.78
C PHE A 64 11.65 -9.43 -6.24
N SER A 65 11.11 -8.76 -7.25
CA SER A 65 11.74 -7.61 -7.91
C SER A 65 11.50 -6.27 -7.21
N GLY A 66 11.01 -6.28 -5.97
CA GLY A 66 10.65 -5.08 -5.21
C GLY A 66 9.18 -4.72 -5.31
N ILE A 67 8.87 -3.45 -5.04
CA ILE A 67 7.51 -2.94 -4.87
C ILE A 67 7.27 -1.71 -5.74
N GLU A 68 5.99 -1.45 -6.01
CA GLU A 68 5.51 -0.13 -6.39
C GLU A 68 4.57 0.37 -5.29
N LEU A 69 4.61 1.68 -5.02
CA LEU A 69 3.68 2.33 -4.11
C LEU A 69 3.04 3.56 -4.74
N GLY A 70 1.82 3.85 -4.30
CA GLY A 70 1.11 5.08 -4.61
C GLY A 70 0.20 5.48 -3.45
N SER A 71 0.12 6.78 -3.19
CA SER A 71 -0.68 7.33 -2.10
C SER A 71 -1.70 8.32 -2.65
N LEU A 72 -2.98 8.12 -2.31
CA LEU A 72 -4.06 9.05 -2.58
C LEU A 72 -4.26 9.95 -1.37
N ASP A 73 -4.23 11.25 -1.63
CA ASP A 73 -4.55 12.27 -0.63
C ASP A 73 -6.02 12.68 -0.75
N ILE A 74 -6.80 12.40 0.29
CA ILE A 74 -8.23 12.73 0.35
C ILE A 74 -8.44 14.07 1.09
N SER A 75 -7.39 14.60 1.74
CA SER A 75 -7.44 15.89 2.43
C SER A 75 -7.33 17.09 1.50
N SER A 76 -6.85 16.88 0.28
CA SER A 76 -6.58 17.89 -0.73
C SER A 76 -7.70 18.09 -1.75
N GLU A 77 -8.91 17.59 -1.50
CA GLU A 77 -10.06 17.91 -2.36
C GLU A 77 -10.20 19.43 -2.48
N GLU A 78 -10.14 19.92 -3.73
CA GLU A 78 -10.10 21.35 -4.08
C GLU A 78 -11.34 22.11 -3.57
N ASN A 79 -12.40 21.38 -3.21
CA ASN A 79 -13.66 21.90 -2.68
C ASN A 79 -13.66 22.15 -1.16
N LEU A 80 -12.59 21.81 -0.44
CA LEU A 80 -12.49 22.13 0.99
C LEU A 80 -12.14 23.60 1.17
N GLY A 81 -13.16 24.43 1.44
CA GLY A 81 -12.97 25.82 1.88
C GLY A 81 -12.06 25.95 3.11
N ASN A 82 -11.66 27.17 3.46
CA ASN A 82 -10.67 27.43 4.53
C ASN A 82 -10.97 26.72 5.87
N LEU A 83 -12.25 26.55 6.20
CA LEU A 83 -12.70 25.83 7.40
C LEU A 83 -12.41 24.31 7.34
N GLY A 84 -12.50 23.71 6.15
CA GLY A 84 -12.20 22.30 5.92
C GLY A 84 -10.72 21.99 6.10
N LYS A 85 -9.84 22.89 5.66
CA LYS A 85 -8.38 22.78 5.84
C LYS A 85 -7.98 22.79 7.32
N ILE A 86 -8.61 23.67 8.11
CA ILE A 86 -8.36 23.74 9.57
C ILE A 86 -8.82 22.46 10.27
N LYS A 87 -10.02 21.95 9.94
CA LYS A 87 -10.52 20.68 10.50
C LYS A 87 -9.59 19.51 10.18
N ASN A 88 -9.12 19.41 8.93
CA ASN A 88 -8.16 18.39 8.53
C ASN A 88 -6.85 18.50 9.33
N ALA A 89 -6.29 19.71 9.47
CA ALA A 89 -5.07 19.92 10.26
C ALA A 89 -5.23 19.50 11.73
N ILE A 90 -6.39 19.76 12.33
CA ILE A 90 -6.70 19.32 13.71
C ILE A 90 -6.76 17.80 13.79
N ILE A 91 -7.48 17.15 12.86
CA ILE A 91 -7.59 15.69 12.81
C ILE A 91 -6.21 15.05 12.64
N GLU A 92 -5.38 15.57 11.73
CA GLU A 92 -4.03 15.05 11.51
C GLU A 92 -3.14 15.21 12.75
N ARG A 93 -3.28 16.32 13.48
CA ARG A 93 -2.52 16.56 14.71
C ARG A 93 -2.94 15.62 15.85
N ILE A 94 -4.23 15.31 15.97
CA ILE A 94 -4.76 14.43 17.01
C ILE A 94 -4.45 12.96 16.70
N THR A 95 -4.68 12.54 15.46
CA THR A 95 -4.55 11.13 15.05
C THR A 95 -3.11 10.77 14.66
N GLY A 96 -2.27 11.75 14.33
CA GLY A 96 -0.94 11.52 13.78
C GLY A 96 -0.95 10.82 12.43
N LYS A 97 -2.10 10.85 11.73
CA LYS A 97 -2.39 10.16 10.48
C LYS A 97 -2.92 11.16 9.46
N LYS A 98 -2.36 11.14 8.25
CA LYS A 98 -2.89 11.92 7.13
C LYS A 98 -4.06 11.19 6.48
N ARG A 99 -5.12 11.92 6.17
CA ARG A 99 -6.31 11.36 5.50
C ARG A 99 -5.94 10.95 4.08
N GLY A 100 -6.13 9.69 3.76
CA GLY A 100 -5.74 9.15 2.47
C GLY A 100 -5.70 7.65 2.49
N ILE A 101 -5.28 7.08 1.36
CA ILE A 101 -5.06 5.65 1.21
C ILE A 101 -3.69 5.47 0.57
N THR A 102 -2.84 4.61 1.13
CA THR A 102 -1.60 4.19 0.50
C THR A 102 -1.75 2.76 0.00
N ILE A 103 -1.41 2.52 -1.25
CA ILE A 103 -1.42 1.21 -1.90
C ILE A 103 0.01 0.81 -2.19
N ILE A 104 0.37 -0.41 -1.83
CA ILE A 104 1.72 -0.98 -2.01
C ILE A 104 1.55 -2.36 -2.62
N GLY A 105 2.23 -2.64 -3.72
CA GLY A 105 2.14 -3.95 -4.36
C GLY A 105 3.48 -4.43 -4.90
N PRO A 106 3.61 -5.73 -5.19
CA PRO A 106 4.82 -6.29 -5.79
C PRO A 106 4.98 -5.74 -7.21
N ALA A 107 6.17 -5.25 -7.56
CA ALA A 107 6.39 -4.54 -8.83
C ALA A 107 5.98 -5.37 -10.05
N ARG A 108 6.27 -6.68 -10.05
CA ARG A 108 5.85 -7.59 -11.12
C ARG A 108 4.33 -7.68 -11.29
N ILE A 109 3.58 -7.69 -10.19
CA ILE A 109 2.12 -7.74 -10.19
C ILE A 109 1.56 -6.40 -10.69
N ILE A 110 2.06 -5.28 -10.17
CA ILE A 110 1.59 -3.95 -10.57
C ILE A 110 1.90 -3.68 -12.04
N HIS A 111 3.10 -4.04 -12.52
CA HIS A 111 3.47 -3.94 -13.93
C HIS A 111 2.53 -4.77 -14.83
N LYS A 112 2.16 -5.99 -14.40
CA LYS A 112 1.21 -6.84 -15.12
C LYS A 112 -0.17 -6.17 -15.21
N ILE A 113 -0.68 -5.61 -14.11
CA ILE A 113 -1.97 -4.89 -14.07
C ILE A 113 -1.90 -3.63 -14.94
N LYS A 114 -0.83 -2.85 -14.89
CA LYS A 114 -0.64 -1.66 -15.74
C LYS A 114 -0.64 -2.00 -17.23
N LYS A 115 0.00 -3.13 -17.61
CA LYS A 115 0.04 -3.61 -19.00
C LYS A 115 -1.33 -4.12 -19.48
N ASN A 116 -2.09 -4.78 -18.62
CA ASN A 116 -3.43 -5.27 -18.91
C ASN A 116 -4.35 -5.07 -17.69
N PRO A 117 -5.11 -3.95 -17.64
CA PRO A 117 -5.99 -3.67 -16.51
C PRO A 117 -7.04 -4.76 -16.24
N LYS A 118 -7.37 -5.60 -17.23
CA LYS A 118 -8.29 -6.74 -17.05
C LYS A 118 -7.77 -7.81 -16.08
N GLU A 119 -6.48 -7.76 -15.73
CA GLU A 119 -5.86 -8.60 -14.70
C GLU A 119 -6.36 -8.29 -13.29
N LEU A 120 -6.96 -7.12 -13.08
CA LEU A 120 -7.63 -6.75 -11.84
C LEU A 120 -8.88 -5.93 -12.15
N LEU A 121 -10.04 -6.59 -12.11
CA LEU A 121 -11.34 -5.95 -12.25
C LEU A 121 -12.17 -6.21 -11.00
N VAL A 122 -12.79 -5.16 -10.48
CA VAL A 122 -13.79 -5.25 -9.43
C VAL A 122 -15.13 -4.95 -10.07
N HIS A 123 -16.01 -5.94 -10.13
CA HIS A 123 -17.40 -5.75 -10.50
C HIS A 123 -18.19 -5.48 -9.22
N ILE A 124 -18.99 -4.41 -9.22
CA ILE A 124 -19.85 -4.00 -8.11
C ILE A 124 -21.30 -4.21 -8.53
#